data_AF-A0A1V6EBM1-F1
#
_entry.id   AF-A0A1V6EBM1-F1
#
_cell.length_a   1.000
_cell.length_b   1.000
_cell.length_c   1.000
_cell.angle_alpha   90.00
_cell.angle_beta   90.00
_cell.angle_gamma   90.00
#
_symmetry.space_group_name_H-M   'P 1'
#
loop_
_entity.id
_entity.type
_entity.pdbx_description
1 polymer ?
#
loop_
_entity_poly.entity_id
_entity_poly.type
_entity_poly.pdbx_seq_one_letter_code
_entity_poly.pdbx_strand_id
1 'polypeptide(L)'
;MRYSQRLRNAVLRKVLPPENQSISSVSKEFGISMQTIQRWMSLAKDGTLSTEDSVLPPNKKPLEEKFEYVLEWSRLADVDKGQWLRENGIHEEHLSLWEQELRMTMAKKQETKNTELTALKKRNRALERELARKEKALAELAALLTLKKNSNRPWGPTRTIDPRSRSEAGYSAY
;
A
#
# COMPACT_ATOMS: atom_id res chain seq x y z
N MET A 1 32.08 -12.54 9.35
CA MET A 1 32.34 -13.70 8.47
C MET A 1 31.07 -14.52 8.35
N ARG A 2 30.60 -14.77 7.13
CA ARG A 2 29.41 -15.60 6.88
C ARG A 2 29.87 -17.03 6.58
N TYR A 3 29.38 -18.01 7.35
CA TYR A 3 29.73 -19.42 7.17
C TYR A 3 28.65 -20.13 6.34
N SER A 4 29.07 -20.98 5.39
CA SER A 4 28.14 -21.75 4.56
C SER A 4 27.32 -22.75 5.38
N GLN A 5 26.10 -23.05 4.92
CA GLN A 5 25.22 -23.98 5.62
C GLN A 5 25.79 -25.41 5.65
N ARG A 6 26.50 -25.83 4.59
CA ARG A 6 27.22 -27.12 4.56
C ARG A 6 28.26 -27.22 5.66
N LEU A 7 29.08 -26.18 5.84
CA LEU A 7 30.09 -26.11 6.88
C LEU A 7 29.46 -26.11 8.27
N ARG A 8 28.43 -25.27 8.49
CA ARG A 8 27.67 -25.21 9.74
C ARG A 8 27.08 -26.56 10.11
N ASN A 9 26.44 -27.25 9.17
CA ASN A 9 25.83 -28.56 9.39
C ASN A 9 26.88 -29.66 9.63
N ALA A 10 28.02 -29.61 8.94
CA ALA A 10 29.12 -30.55 9.17
C ALA A 10 29.69 -30.40 10.58
N VAL A 11 29.91 -29.17 11.03
CA VAL A 11 30.36 -28.83 12.39
C VAL A 11 29.33 -29.30 13.42
N LEU A 12 28.05 -28.99 13.22
CA LEU A 12 26.99 -29.40 14.14
C LEU A 12 26.86 -30.93 14.23
N ARG A 13 27.04 -31.67 13.12
CA ARG A 13 27.01 -33.15 13.11
C ARG A 13 28.13 -33.76 13.95
N LYS A 14 29.30 -33.11 14.01
CA LYS A 14 30.44 -33.56 14.81
C LYS A 14 30.26 -33.30 16.31
N VAL A 15 29.67 -32.15 16.66
CA VAL A 15 29.54 -31.71 18.05
C VAL A 15 28.25 -32.22 18.73
N LEU A 16 27.18 -32.46 17.97
CA LEU A 16 25.93 -33.03 18.47
C LEU A 16 25.98 -34.57 18.46
N PRO A 17 25.06 -35.25 19.18
CA PRO A 17 24.89 -36.69 19.08
C PRO A 17 24.67 -37.11 17.62
N PRO A 18 25.31 -38.19 17.12
CA PRO A 18 25.97 -39.27 17.87
C PRO A 18 27.48 -39.13 18.13
N GLU A 19 28.18 -38.17 17.51
CA GLU A 19 29.65 -38.10 17.61
C GLU A 19 30.18 -37.39 18.87
N ASN A 20 29.44 -36.41 19.41
CA ASN A 20 29.76 -35.70 20.68
C ASN A 20 31.23 -35.23 20.80
N GLN A 21 31.85 -34.78 19.70
CA GLN A 21 33.24 -34.33 19.73
C GLN A 21 33.41 -33.03 20.53
N SER A 22 34.59 -32.85 21.13
CA SER A 22 34.88 -31.63 21.90
C SER A 22 34.92 -30.39 21.00
N ILE A 23 34.32 -29.30 21.49
CA ILE A 23 34.27 -28.00 20.78
C ILE A 23 35.68 -27.50 20.43
N SER A 24 36.67 -27.78 21.30
CA SER A 24 38.07 -27.40 21.10
C SER A 24 38.71 -28.12 19.90
N SER A 25 38.41 -29.42 19.73
CA SER A 25 38.89 -30.20 18.59
C SER A 25 38.29 -29.70 17.28
N VAL A 26 36.96 -29.54 17.24
CA VAL A 26 36.23 -29.10 16.04
C VAL A 26 36.59 -27.65 15.66
N SER A 27 36.85 -26.80 16.66
CA SER A 27 37.33 -25.44 16.45
C SER A 27 38.68 -25.40 15.73
N LYS A 28 39.63 -26.26 16.13
CA LYS A 28 40.94 -26.40 15.48
C LYS A 28 40.85 -27.02 14.09
N GLU A 29 39.97 -28.01 13.90
CA GLU A 29 39.80 -28.71 12.63
C GLU A 29 39.21 -27.80 11.54
N PHE A 30 38.16 -27.04 11.87
CA PHE A 30 37.45 -26.20 10.91
C PHE A 30 37.92 -24.73 10.92
N GLY A 31 38.81 -24.35 11.83
CA GLY A 31 39.29 -22.97 11.98
C GLY A 31 38.20 -21.98 12.43
N ILE A 32 37.19 -22.46 13.16
CA ILE A 32 36.01 -21.68 13.58
C ILE A 32 36.13 -21.38 15.08
N SER A 33 35.77 -20.17 15.51
CA SER A 33 35.82 -19.82 16.92
C SER A 33 34.90 -20.71 17.77
N MET A 34 35.35 -21.09 18.97
CA MET A 34 34.55 -21.90 19.89
C MET A 34 33.20 -21.24 20.22
N GLN A 35 33.17 -19.91 20.33
CA GLN A 35 31.95 -19.13 20.59
C GLN A 35 30.92 -19.28 19.46
N THR A 36 31.36 -19.30 18.21
CA THR A 36 30.48 -19.50 17.05
C THR A 36 29.85 -20.89 17.07
N ILE A 37 30.63 -21.92 17.41
CA ILE A 37 30.15 -23.30 17.51
C ILE A 37 29.12 -23.43 18.65
N GLN A 38 29.38 -22.81 19.80
CA GLN A 38 28.46 -22.77 20.94
C GLN A 38 27.12 -22.09 20.58
N ARG A 39 27.17 -20.97 19.86
CA ARG A 39 25.96 -20.28 19.36
C ARG A 39 25.16 -21.16 18.41
N TRP A 40 25.81 -21.91 17.51
CA TRP A 40 25.10 -22.84 16.64
C TRP A 40 24.45 -23.99 17.39
N MET A 41 25.10 -24.51 18.45
CA MET A 41 24.51 -25.54 19.29
C MET A 41 23.31 -25.04 20.08
N SER A 42 23.35 -23.83 20.66
CA SER A 42 22.21 -23.28 21.40
C SER A 42 21.01 -23.11 20.46
N LEU A 43 21.23 -22.49 19.30
CA LEU A 43 20.21 -22.35 18.26
C LEU A 43 19.66 -23.70 17.79
N ALA A 44 20.50 -24.75 17.76
CA ALA A 44 20.07 -26.09 17.38
C ALA A 44 19.13 -26.72 18.41
N LYS A 45 19.45 -26.55 19.69
CA LYS A 45 18.66 -27.05 20.81
C LYS A 45 17.31 -26.35 20.91
N ASP A 46 17.29 -25.05 20.68
CA ASP A 46 16.08 -24.22 20.80
C ASP A 46 15.11 -24.40 19.62
N GLY A 47 15.46 -25.24 18.63
CA GLY A 47 14.70 -25.39 17.38
C GLY A 47 14.68 -24.10 16.53
N THR A 48 15.37 -23.06 16.99
CA THR A 48 15.45 -21.73 16.37
C THR A 48 16.64 -21.61 15.43
N LEU A 49 17.22 -22.73 14.98
CA LEU A 49 18.03 -22.81 13.75
C LEU A 49 17.19 -22.52 12.49
N SER A 50 16.30 -21.54 12.57
CA SER A 50 15.72 -20.87 11.44
C SER A 50 16.73 -19.85 10.95
N THR A 51 17.47 -20.21 9.90
CA THR A 51 17.36 -19.58 8.56
C THR A 51 17.49 -18.04 8.44
N GLU A 52 17.66 -17.26 9.50
CA GLU A 52 17.82 -15.80 9.43
C GLU A 52 19.13 -15.37 8.74
N ASP A 53 20.12 -16.28 8.66
CA ASP A 53 21.32 -16.13 7.84
C ASP A 53 21.28 -16.98 6.54
N SER A 54 20.16 -17.63 6.24
CA SER A 54 20.09 -18.49 5.06
C SER A 54 20.08 -17.64 3.79
N VAL A 55 20.90 -18.04 2.83
CA VAL A 55 20.61 -17.74 1.43
C VAL A 55 19.27 -18.41 1.16
N LEU A 56 18.18 -17.64 1.22
CA LEU A 56 16.86 -18.15 0.87
C LEU A 56 16.97 -18.78 -0.52
N PRO A 57 16.41 -19.98 -0.72
CA PRO A 57 16.34 -20.57 -2.06
C PRO A 57 15.79 -19.54 -3.03
N PRO A 58 16.26 -19.49 -4.29
CA PRO A 58 15.84 -18.49 -5.26
C PRO A 58 14.31 -18.33 -5.34
N ASN A 59 13.58 -19.43 -5.20
CA ASN A 59 12.12 -19.44 -5.25
C ASN A 59 11.42 -18.80 -4.02
N LYS A 60 12.09 -18.76 -2.86
CA LYS A 60 11.54 -18.21 -1.59
C LYS A 60 11.98 -16.78 -1.30
N LYS A 61 12.77 -16.15 -2.17
CA LYS A 61 13.16 -14.75 -2.02
C LYS A 61 11.93 -13.83 -2.14
N PRO A 62 11.83 -12.76 -1.35
CA PRO A 62 10.75 -11.78 -1.48
C PRO A 62 10.81 -11.08 -2.84
N LEU A 63 9.66 -10.59 -3.32
CA LEU A 63 9.53 -9.98 -4.65
C LEU A 63 10.42 -8.75 -4.84
N GLU A 64 10.64 -7.98 -3.78
CA GLU A 64 11.51 -6.79 -3.77
C GLU A 64 12.98 -7.17 -4.01
N GLU A 65 13.48 -8.17 -3.27
CA GLU A 65 14.85 -8.66 -3.45
C GLU A 65 15.02 -9.30 -4.85
N LYS A 66 14.03 -10.06 -5.34
CA LYS A 66 14.02 -10.60 -6.72
C LYS A 66 14.14 -9.48 -7.76
N PHE A 67 13.44 -8.36 -7.56
CA PHE A 67 13.51 -7.21 -8.46
C PHE A 67 14.89 -6.56 -8.45
N GLU A 68 15.52 -6.42 -7.28
CA GLU A 68 16.89 -5.91 -7.18
C GLU A 68 17.87 -6.79 -7.95
N TYR A 69 17.81 -8.12 -7.80
CA TYR A 69 18.66 -9.03 -8.56
C TYR A 69 18.47 -8.90 -10.09
N VAL A 70 17.23 -8.80 -10.56
CA VAL A 70 16.94 -8.62 -12.00
C VAL A 70 17.49 -7.27 -12.49
N LEU A 71 17.37 -6.22 -11.69
CA LEU A 71 17.88 -4.89 -12.00
C LEU A 71 19.42 -4.87 -12.07
N GLU A 72 20.08 -5.46 -11.08
CA GLU A 72 21.54 -5.60 -11.05
C GLU A 72 22.03 -6.42 -12.25
N TRP A 73 21.40 -7.57 -12.52
CA TRP A 73 21.68 -8.40 -13.68
C TRP A 73 21.60 -7.63 -15.00
N SER A 74 20.57 -6.81 -15.17
CA SER A 74 20.37 -6.00 -16.38
C SER A 74 21.45 -4.92 -16.59
N ARG A 75 22.12 -4.50 -15.51
CA ARG A 75 23.16 -3.46 -15.52
C ARG A 75 24.57 -4.02 -15.72
N LEU A 76 24.75 -5.32 -15.51
CA LEU A 76 26.06 -5.97 -15.65
C LEU A 76 26.43 -6.20 -17.12
N ALA A 77 27.71 -6.06 -17.42
CA ALA A 77 28.27 -6.45 -18.71
C ALA A 77 28.26 -7.98 -18.87
N ASP A 78 28.18 -8.47 -20.11
CA ASP A 78 28.07 -9.91 -20.39
C ASP A 78 29.23 -10.74 -19.82
N VAL A 79 30.40 -10.13 -19.64
CA VAL A 79 31.61 -10.77 -19.09
C VAL A 79 31.45 -11.06 -17.59
N ASP A 80 30.77 -10.19 -16.84
CA ASP A 80 30.66 -10.27 -15.38
C ASP A 80 29.43 -11.08 -14.92
N LYS A 81 28.47 -11.28 -15.82
CA LYS A 81 27.24 -12.05 -15.60
C LYS A 81 27.50 -13.45 -15.04
N GLY A 82 28.44 -14.18 -15.65
CA GLY A 82 28.77 -15.54 -15.22
C GLY A 82 29.36 -15.62 -13.81
N GLN A 83 30.16 -14.63 -13.41
CA GLN A 83 30.71 -14.54 -12.06
C GLN A 83 29.61 -14.19 -11.05
N TRP A 84 28.79 -13.20 -11.37
CA TRP A 84 27.72 -12.73 -10.51
C TRP A 84 26.67 -13.81 -10.22
N LEU A 85 26.31 -14.66 -11.20
CA LEU A 85 25.42 -15.81 -10.98
C LEU A 85 25.97 -16.79 -9.94
N ARG A 86 27.29 -17.05 -9.98
CA ARG A 86 27.96 -17.97 -9.07
C ARG A 86 28.08 -17.40 -7.66
N GLU A 87 28.39 -16.11 -7.54
CA GLU A 87 28.48 -15.42 -6.26
C GLU A 87 27.13 -15.37 -5.53
N ASN A 88 26.05 -15.14 -6.28
CA ASN A 88 24.70 -15.06 -5.74
C ASN A 88 24.00 -16.43 -5.64
N GLY A 89 24.61 -17.49 -6.18
CA GLY A 89 24.08 -18.86 -6.12
C GLY A 89 22.78 -19.04 -6.91
N ILE A 90 22.60 -18.28 -7.98
CA ILE A 90 21.39 -18.25 -8.83
C ILE A 90 21.73 -18.64 -10.26
N HIS A 91 20.74 -19.18 -10.96
CA HIS A 91 20.84 -19.61 -12.35
C HIS A 91 20.07 -18.62 -13.22
N GLU A 92 20.48 -18.49 -14.49
CA GLU A 92 19.85 -17.57 -15.44
C GLU A 92 18.35 -17.83 -15.61
N GLU A 93 17.93 -19.10 -15.56
CA GLU A 93 16.51 -19.49 -15.60
C GLU A 93 15.69 -18.84 -14.47
N HIS A 94 16.27 -18.66 -13.28
CA HIS A 94 15.58 -18.00 -12.17
C HIS A 94 15.32 -16.52 -12.44
N LEU A 95 16.25 -15.84 -13.12
CA LEU A 95 16.08 -14.43 -13.48
C LEU A 95 14.95 -14.25 -14.49
N SER A 96 14.91 -15.10 -15.53
CA SER A 96 13.82 -15.10 -16.51
C SER A 96 12.45 -15.36 -15.86
N LEU A 97 12.39 -16.31 -14.92
CA LEU A 97 11.17 -16.57 -14.14
C LEU A 97 10.77 -15.37 -13.29
N TRP A 98 11.72 -14.72 -12.60
CA TRP A 98 11.44 -13.56 -11.78
C TRP A 98 10.99 -12.37 -12.62
N GLU A 99 11.57 -12.14 -13.79
CA GLU A 99 11.11 -11.11 -14.73
C GLU A 99 9.65 -11.33 -15.13
N GLN A 100 9.27 -12.57 -15.44
CA GLN A 100 7.89 -12.92 -15.77
C GLN A 100 6.96 -12.72 -14.58
N GLU A 101 7.35 -13.19 -13.40
CA GLU A 101 6.60 -13.02 -12.15
C GLU A 101 6.37 -11.54 -11.83
N LEU A 102 7.40 -10.70 -11.96
CA LEU A 102 7.32 -9.25 -11.78
C LEU A 102 6.38 -8.61 -12.80
N ARG A 103 6.46 -9.01 -14.08
CA ARG A 103 5.60 -8.47 -15.12
C ARG A 103 4.12 -8.83 -14.89
N MET A 104 3.86 -10.07 -14.48
CA MET A 104 2.51 -10.56 -14.17
C MET A 104 1.91 -9.89 -12.93
N THR A 105 2.70 -9.74 -11.86
CA THR A 105 2.25 -9.07 -10.62
C THR A 105 1.92 -7.60 -10.87
N MET A 106 2.73 -6.90 -11.67
CA MET A 106 2.47 -5.51 -12.07
C MET A 106 1.22 -5.39 -12.93
N ALA A 107 1.04 -6.27 -13.93
CA ALA A 107 -0.15 -6.29 -14.77
C ALA A 107 -1.43 -6.51 -13.95
N LYS A 108 -1.42 -7.50 -13.05
CA LYS A 108 -2.56 -7.79 -12.17
C LYS A 108 -2.87 -6.62 -11.24
N LYS A 109 -1.85 -5.99 -10.64
CA LYS A 109 -2.02 -4.82 -9.76
C LYS A 109 -2.58 -3.62 -10.52
N GLN A 110 -2.21 -3.45 -11.78
CA GLN A 110 -2.76 -2.39 -12.62
C GLN A 110 -4.22 -2.64 -12.97
N GLU A 111 -4.58 -3.88 -13.28
CA GLU A 111 -5.96 -4.27 -13.57
C GLU A 111 -6.88 -4.09 -12.36
N THR A 112 -6.46 -4.54 -11.17
CA THR A 112 -7.23 -4.34 -9.94
C THR A 112 -7.41 -2.86 -9.62
N LYS A 113 -6.36 -2.05 -9.75
CA LYS A 113 -6.46 -0.60 -9.58
C LYS A 113 -7.43 0.04 -10.58
N ASN A 114 -7.38 -0.37 -11.85
CA ASN A 114 -8.28 0.18 -12.86
C ASN A 114 -9.74 -0.18 -12.57
N THR A 115 -10.02 -1.43 -12.18
CA THR A 115 -11.38 -1.85 -11.82
C THR A 115 -11.89 -1.13 -10.58
N GLU A 116 -11.06 -0.99 -9.53
CA GLU A 116 -11.37 -0.20 -8.34
C GLU A 116 -11.65 1.27 -8.67
N LEU A 117 -10.80 1.91 -9.48
CA LEU A 117 -10.97 3.29 -9.89
C LEU A 117 -12.27 3.50 -10.68
N THR A 118 -12.63 2.58 -11.57
CA THR A 118 -13.90 2.69 -12.31
C THR A 118 -15.10 2.49 -11.39
N ALA A 119 -15.04 1.57 -10.42
CA ALA A 119 -16.08 1.36 -9.43
C ALA A 119 -16.26 2.59 -8.53
N LEU A 120 -15.15 3.17 -8.05
CA LEU A 120 -15.16 4.39 -7.25
C LEU A 120 -15.73 5.58 -8.03
N LYS A 121 -15.33 5.78 -9.29
CA LYS A 121 -15.90 6.82 -10.15
C LYS A 121 -17.41 6.66 -10.34
N LYS A 122 -17.90 5.43 -10.52
CA LYS A 122 -19.34 5.15 -10.63
C LYS A 122 -20.09 5.50 -9.33
N ARG A 123 -19.55 5.09 -8.18
CA ARG A 123 -20.12 5.41 -6.86
C ARG A 123 -20.14 6.91 -6.60
N ASN A 124 -19.04 7.58 -6.90
CA ASN A 124 -18.92 9.03 -6.74
C ASN A 124 -19.98 9.77 -7.57
N ARG A 125 -20.13 9.43 -8.86
CA ARG A 125 -21.20 9.98 -9.70
C ARG A 125 -22.62 9.70 -9.19
N ALA A 126 -22.85 8.54 -8.58
CA ALA A 126 -24.15 8.22 -7.99
C ALA A 126 -24.42 9.12 -6.77
N LEU A 127 -23.43 9.27 -5.89
CA LEU A 127 -23.51 10.13 -4.72
C LEU A 127 -23.68 11.61 -5.11
N GLU A 128 -22.96 12.10 -6.11
CA GLU A 128 -23.13 13.47 -6.64
C GLU A 128 -24.57 13.72 -7.11
N ARG A 129 -25.19 12.76 -7.79
CA ARG A 129 -26.60 12.88 -8.22
C ARG A 129 -27.58 12.88 -7.06
N GLU A 130 -27.36 12.02 -6.06
CA GLU A 130 -28.20 12.01 -4.86
C GLU A 130 -28.06 13.31 -4.08
N LEU A 131 -26.84 13.84 -3.98
CA LEU A 131 -26.56 15.11 -3.34
C LEU A 131 -27.29 16.24 -4.07
N ALA A 132 -27.17 16.33 -5.40
CA ALA A 132 -27.87 17.34 -6.20
C ALA A 132 -29.41 17.26 -6.06
N ARG A 133 -29.98 16.06 -5.98
CA ARG A 133 -31.43 15.88 -5.74
C ARG A 133 -31.83 16.38 -4.35
N LYS A 134 -31.02 16.08 -3.33
CA LYS A 134 -31.27 16.54 -1.95
C LYS A 134 -31.13 18.06 -1.85
N GLU A 135 -30.11 18.66 -2.46
CA GLU A 135 -29.94 20.11 -2.51
C GLU A 135 -31.11 20.80 -3.21
N LYS A 136 -31.60 20.25 -4.32
CA LYS A 136 -32.79 20.77 -5.01
C LYS A 136 -34.03 20.73 -4.10
N ALA A 137 -34.29 19.62 -3.43
CA ALA A 137 -35.42 19.49 -2.51
C ALA A 137 -35.28 20.45 -1.30
N LEU A 138 -34.07 20.64 -0.79
CA LEU A 138 -33.80 21.62 0.27
C LEU A 138 -34.04 23.06 -0.20
N ALA A 139 -33.63 23.40 -1.42
CA ALA A 139 -33.87 24.72 -2.02
C ALA A 139 -35.36 24.98 -2.23
N GLU A 140 -36.11 23.99 -2.71
CA GLU A 140 -37.57 24.06 -2.86
C GLU A 140 -38.26 24.28 -1.51
N LEU A 141 -37.85 23.56 -0.46
CA LEU A 141 -38.36 23.78 0.91
C LEU A 141 -38.03 25.18 1.43
N ALA A 142 -36.80 25.67 1.22
CA ALA A 142 -36.42 27.02 1.60
C ALA A 142 -37.27 28.10 0.87
N ALA A 143 -37.57 27.88 -0.42
CA ALA A 143 -38.45 28.76 -1.20
C ALA A 143 -39.89 28.75 -0.65
N LEU A 144 -40.44 27.58 -0.29
CA LEU A 144 -41.77 27.49 0.31
C LEU A 144 -41.84 28.16 1.68
N LEU A 145 -40.82 28.00 2.53
CA LEU A 145 -40.75 28.64 3.83
C LEU A 145 -40.65 30.17 3.73
N THR A 146 -39.87 30.68 2.78
CA THR A 146 -39.76 32.12 2.53
C THR A 146 -41.07 32.71 1.99
N LEU A 147 -41.73 32.02 1.05
CA LEU A 147 -43.07 32.40 0.58
C LEU A 147 -44.09 32.43 1.73
N LYS A 148 -44.16 31.37 2.55
CA LYS A 148 -45.05 31.33 3.72
C LYS A 148 -44.80 32.49 4.69
N LYS A 149 -43.53 32.81 4.96
CA LYS A 149 -43.14 33.95 5.81
C LYS A 149 -43.61 35.28 5.22
N ASN A 150 -43.49 35.46 3.91
CA ASN A 150 -43.91 36.69 3.22
C ASN A 150 -45.44 36.83 3.16
N SER A 151 -46.18 35.74 2.93
CA SER A 151 -47.65 35.76 2.93
C SER A 151 -48.25 36.01 4.31
N ASN A 152 -47.57 35.61 5.38
CA ASN A 152 -47.99 35.91 6.76
C ASN A 152 -47.61 37.33 7.21
N ARG A 153 -46.95 38.12 6.35
CA ARG A 153 -46.64 39.51 6.63
C ARG A 153 -47.88 40.34 6.26
N PRO A 154 -48.44 41.15 7.18
CA PRO A 154 -49.56 42.01 6.85
C PRO A 154 -49.16 42.90 5.66
N TRP A 155 -49.94 42.84 4.58
CA TRP A 155 -49.79 43.78 3.46
C TRP A 155 -49.93 45.20 4.03
N GLY A 156 -49.03 46.10 3.60
CA GLY A 156 -48.72 47.37 4.25
C GLY A 156 -49.92 48.30 4.53
N PRO A 157 -49.67 49.41 5.25
CA PRO A 157 -50.68 50.19 5.96
C PRO A 157 -51.80 50.61 5.02
N THR A 158 -53.04 50.34 5.45
CA THR A 158 -54.27 50.78 4.83
C THR A 158 -54.11 52.24 4.43
N ARG A 159 -54.25 52.54 3.12
CA ARG A 159 -54.35 53.92 2.64
C ARG A 159 -55.58 54.53 3.30
N THR A 160 -55.40 55.20 4.43
CA THR A 160 -56.38 56.12 4.98
C THR A 160 -56.53 57.24 3.96
N ILE A 161 -57.59 57.17 3.16
CA ILE A 161 -58.00 58.29 2.31
C ILE A 161 -58.39 59.40 3.28
N ASP A 162 -57.53 60.41 3.42
CA ASP A 162 -57.80 61.58 4.25
C ASP A 162 -58.93 62.40 3.59
N PRO A 163 -60.12 62.51 4.21
CA PRO A 163 -61.25 63.20 3.62
C PRO A 163 -61.03 64.72 3.49
N ARG A 164 -59.92 65.28 4.01
CA ARG A 164 -59.60 66.71 3.91
C ARG A 164 -59.05 67.15 2.56
N SER A 165 -58.80 66.23 1.63
CA SER A 165 -58.19 66.56 0.31
C SER A 165 -59.20 67.12 -0.72
N ARG A 166 -60.47 67.34 -0.36
CA ARG A 166 -61.56 67.71 -1.29
C ARG A 166 -62.08 69.14 -1.10
N SER A 167 -61.21 70.10 -0.79
CA SER A 167 -61.63 71.49 -0.57
C SER A 167 -60.73 72.56 -1.20
N GLU A 168 -60.12 72.32 -2.35
CA GLU A 168 -59.47 73.39 -3.12
C GLU A 168 -59.66 73.19 -4.63
N ALA A 169 -60.84 73.56 -5.14
CA ALA A 169 -61.04 73.96 -6.52
C ALA A 169 -62.34 74.76 -6.61
N GLY A 170 -62.33 75.94 -5.99
CA GLY A 170 -63.32 76.97 -6.24
C GLY A 170 -63.07 77.64 -7.59
N TYR A 171 -64.17 77.88 -8.31
CA TYR A 171 -64.45 79.06 -9.14
C TYR A 171 -63.36 79.54 -10.13
N SER A 172 -63.63 79.38 -11.43
CA SER A 172 -63.30 80.41 -12.44
C SER A 172 -64.49 80.60 -13.37
N ALA A 173 -64.86 81.87 -13.51
CA ALA A 173 -66.13 82.42 -14.00
C ALA A 173 -66.33 82.35 -15.53
N TYR A 174 -67.60 82.42 -15.93
CA TYR A 174 -68.03 83.13 -17.15
C TYR A 174 -68.43 84.56 -16.77
#